data_AF-A0A6V2K6D7-F1
#
_entry.id   AF-A0A6V2K6D7-F1
#
_cell.length_a   1.000
_cell.length_b   1.000
_cell.length_c   1.000
_cell.angle_alpha   90.00
_cell.angle_beta   90.00
_cell.angle_gamma   90.00
#
_symmetry.space_group_name_H-M   'P 1'
#
loop_
_entity.id
_entity.type
_entity.pdbx_description
1 polymer ?
#
loop_
_entity_poly.entity_id
_entity_poly.type
_entity_poly.pdbx_seq_one_letter_code
_entity_poly.pdbx_strand_id
1 'polypeptide(L)'
;MKIASIPFGMFCLNTFVSADVSTLQGRATLRQRPVSLCQDGSDHRDEVFVPPITIVNANPNVLTGTKRTTFYTVVFLSLANILFNILRPDPAIFWQARVPRVLWEFCIGTLALLSSSSDTTPASYFLLVIITGATALIDIFFWAPVFAFSADFEECTGGGWFSQKPKVCRSDYIRGVGRLTVSAQSLFGGLFYLHTAIVAWGAFLSKRDEQVAQTNAKAMAAAFGVNQNEHAHIPAMIDNAGG
;
A
#
# COMPACT_ATOMS: atom_id res chain seq x y z
N MET A 1 22.89 7.72 31.47
CA MET A 1 22.48 6.87 30.33
C MET A 1 23.05 7.52 29.09
N LYS A 2 24.12 6.98 28.48
CA LYS A 2 24.57 7.46 27.16
C LYS A 2 23.43 7.11 26.21
N ILE A 3 22.71 8.11 25.72
CA ILE A 3 21.82 7.93 24.57
C ILE A 3 22.79 7.53 23.46
N ALA A 4 22.83 6.23 23.17
CA ALA A 4 23.51 5.74 21.99
C ALA A 4 22.87 6.52 20.85
N SER A 5 23.67 7.36 20.19
CA SER A 5 23.26 7.98 18.93
C SER A 5 23.09 6.81 17.98
N ILE A 6 21.87 6.30 17.86
CA ILE A 6 21.51 5.29 16.88
C ILE A 6 21.70 6.01 15.56
N PRO A 7 22.71 5.67 14.74
CA PRO A 7 22.80 6.28 13.43
C PRO A 7 21.51 5.89 12.71
N PHE A 8 20.72 6.89 12.34
CA PHE A 8 19.69 6.77 11.32
C PHE A 8 20.44 6.53 10.00
N GLY A 9 20.97 5.32 9.86
CA GLY A 9 21.45 4.80 8.60
C GLY A 9 20.26 4.79 7.67
N MET A 10 20.36 5.60 6.62
CA MET A 10 19.56 5.51 5.42
C MET A 10 19.68 4.07 4.92
N PHE A 11 18.74 3.22 5.36
CA PHE A 11 18.61 1.87 4.85
C PHE A 11 18.10 2.00 3.42
N CYS A 12 19.04 2.07 2.47
CA CYS A 12 18.80 1.61 1.11
C CYS A 12 18.43 0.13 1.22
N LEU A 13 17.12 -0.14 1.27
CA LEU A 13 16.57 -1.48 1.12
C LEU A 13 16.80 -1.92 -0.34
N ASN A 14 18.02 -2.37 -0.64
CA ASN A 14 18.24 -3.34 -1.70
C ASN A 14 17.87 -4.71 -1.11
N THR A 15 16.57 -5.00 -1.11
CA THR A 15 16.09 -6.36 -0.87
C THR A 15 15.10 -6.67 -1.97
N PHE A 16 15.67 -7.14 -3.08
CA PHE A 16 14.98 -7.85 -4.13
C PHE A 16 14.42 -9.12 -3.50
N VAL A 17 13.22 -9.05 -2.94
CA VAL A 17 12.43 -10.24 -2.65
C VAL A 17 11.87 -10.69 -4.00
N SER A 18 12.62 -11.59 -4.64
CA SER A 18 12.07 -12.49 -5.65
C SER A 18 11.01 -13.33 -4.96
N ALA A 19 9.81 -12.78 -4.81
CA ALA A 19 8.64 -13.57 -4.48
C ALA A 19 8.41 -14.47 -5.69
N ASP A 20 8.71 -15.74 -5.51
CA ASP A 20 8.31 -16.82 -6.40
C ASP A 20 6.76 -16.77 -6.49
N VAL A 21 6.25 -16.05 -7.49
CA VAL A 21 4.83 -16.01 -7.87
C VAL A 21 4.55 -17.33 -8.61
N SER A 22 4.62 -18.43 -7.88
CA SER A 22 4.50 -19.77 -8.44
C SER A 22 3.36 -20.58 -7.81
N THR A 23 2.55 -20.01 -6.89
CA THR A 23 1.58 -20.80 -6.12
C THR A 23 0.15 -20.28 -6.03
N LEU A 24 -0.24 -19.27 -6.81
CA LEU A 24 -1.65 -18.91 -7.00
C LEU A 24 -2.00 -18.67 -8.47
N GLN A 25 -1.39 -19.47 -9.35
CA GLN A 25 -1.93 -19.69 -10.69
C GLN A 25 -3.13 -20.63 -10.53
N GLY A 26 -4.27 -20.06 -10.15
CA GLY A 26 -5.58 -20.57 -10.55
C GLY A 26 -5.65 -20.52 -12.07
N ARG A 27 -4.91 -21.44 -12.69
CA ARG A 27 -4.81 -21.65 -14.11
C ARG A 27 -6.18 -22.12 -14.53
N ALA A 28 -7.04 -21.17 -14.91
CA ALA A 28 -8.06 -21.44 -15.90
C ALA A 28 -7.27 -21.90 -17.14
N THR A 29 -7.03 -23.20 -17.22
CA THR A 29 -6.61 -23.88 -18.43
C THR A 29 -7.71 -23.60 -19.43
N LEU A 30 -7.53 -22.53 -20.22
CA LEU A 30 -8.12 -22.43 -21.54
C LEU A 30 -7.62 -23.66 -22.28
N ARG A 31 -8.40 -24.73 -22.18
CA ARG A 31 -8.27 -25.94 -22.96
C ARG A 31 -8.62 -25.50 -24.39
N GLN A 32 -7.65 -24.89 -25.07
CA GLN A 32 -7.68 -24.73 -26.51
C GLN A 32 -7.78 -26.15 -27.05
N ARG A 33 -9.00 -26.55 -27.41
CA ARG A 33 -9.17 -27.70 -28.29
C ARG A 33 -8.45 -27.31 -29.58
N PRO A 34 -7.51 -28.13 -30.09
CA PRO A 34 -6.98 -27.89 -31.42
C PRO A 34 -8.17 -27.93 -32.38
N VAL A 35 -8.50 -26.78 -32.96
CA VAL A 35 -9.44 -26.69 -34.07
C VAL A 35 -8.70 -27.33 -35.24
N SER A 36 -9.06 -28.57 -35.55
CA SER A 36 -8.63 -29.23 -36.78
C SER A 36 -9.22 -28.44 -37.95
N LEU A 37 -8.39 -27.64 -38.61
CA LEU A 37 -8.69 -27.09 -39.93
C LEU A 37 -8.73 -28.24 -40.93
N CYS A 38 -9.92 -28.80 -41.16
CA CYS A 38 -10.22 -29.43 -42.43
C CYS A 38 -10.64 -28.30 -43.37
N GLN A 39 -9.71 -27.86 -44.21
CA GLN A 39 -9.97 -27.01 -45.35
C GLN A 39 -10.71 -27.85 -46.39
N ASP A 40 -12.03 -27.68 -46.48
CA ASP A 40 -12.79 -28.12 -47.64
C ASP A 40 -13.02 -26.89 -48.54
N GLY A 41 -12.62 -27.03 -49.79
CA GLY A 41 -12.62 -25.95 -50.78
C GLY A 41 -14.04 -25.67 -51.25
N SER A 42 -14.72 -24.78 -50.57
CA SER A 42 -16.02 -24.25 -50.97
C SER A 42 -16.00 -22.74 -50.80
N ASP A 43 -16.12 -22.03 -51.92
CA ASP A 43 -16.20 -20.58 -52.07
C ASP A 43 -17.52 -20.06 -51.47
N HIS A 44 -17.62 -20.13 -50.14
CA HIS A 44 -18.62 -19.43 -49.35
C HIS A 44 -17.91 -18.37 -48.54
N ARG A 45 -18.32 -17.12 -48.76
CA ARG A 45 -18.01 -15.99 -47.89
C ARG A 45 -18.74 -16.22 -46.56
N ASP A 46 -18.26 -17.18 -45.80
CA ASP A 46 -18.70 -17.41 -44.44
C ASP A 46 -18.22 -16.20 -43.65
N GLU A 47 -19.18 -15.35 -43.28
CA GLU A 47 -19.00 -14.32 -42.29
C GLU A 47 -18.29 -14.96 -41.10
N VAL A 48 -17.02 -14.58 -40.90
CA VAL A 48 -16.22 -15.02 -39.76
C VAL A 48 -16.95 -14.49 -38.54
N PHE A 49 -17.78 -15.35 -37.95
CA PHE A 49 -18.46 -15.08 -36.69
C PHE A 49 -17.38 -15.02 -35.62
N VAL A 50 -16.80 -13.83 -35.45
CA VAL A 50 -15.98 -13.51 -34.29
C VAL A 50 -16.96 -13.50 -33.12
N PRO A 51 -16.94 -14.49 -32.23
CA PRO A 51 -17.85 -14.46 -31.09
C PRO A 51 -17.58 -13.16 -30.33
N PRO A 52 -18.62 -12.43 -29.90
CA PRO A 52 -18.42 -11.25 -29.08
C PRO A 52 -17.54 -11.66 -27.91
N ILE A 53 -16.38 -11.01 -27.78
CA ILE A 53 -15.52 -11.15 -26.61
C ILE A 53 -16.32 -10.52 -25.48
N THR A 54 -17.19 -11.31 -24.85
CA THR A 54 -17.73 -11.00 -23.54
C THR A 54 -16.53 -10.96 -22.62
N ILE A 55 -16.02 -9.75 -22.39
CA ILE A 55 -15.11 -9.47 -21.29
C ILE A 55 -15.95 -9.80 -20.05
N VAL A 56 -15.85 -11.05 -19.60
CA VAL A 56 -16.45 -11.47 -18.34
C VAL A 56 -15.82 -10.55 -17.31
N ASN A 57 -16.66 -9.65 -16.80
CA ASN A 57 -16.29 -8.57 -15.91
C ASN A 57 -15.38 -9.17 -14.83
N ALA A 58 -14.15 -8.66 -14.76
CA ALA A 58 -13.11 -9.18 -13.90
C ALA A 58 -13.69 -9.44 -12.52
N ASN A 59 -13.51 -10.67 -12.01
CA ASN A 59 -14.01 -11.08 -10.71
C ASN A 59 -13.77 -9.94 -9.72
N PRO A 60 -14.81 -9.43 -9.03
CA PRO A 60 -14.64 -8.37 -8.06
C PRO A 60 -13.58 -8.85 -7.09
N ASN A 61 -12.51 -8.08 -7.00
CA ASN A 61 -11.33 -8.41 -6.24
C ASN A 61 -11.78 -8.87 -4.85
N VAL A 62 -11.52 -10.13 -4.48
CA VAL A 62 -12.14 -10.78 -3.30
C VAL A 62 -11.93 -9.99 -2.01
N LEU A 63 -10.88 -9.16 -2.00
CA LEU A 63 -10.49 -8.29 -0.88
C LEU A 63 -11.15 -6.91 -0.87
N THR A 64 -11.60 -6.37 -2.01
CA THR A 64 -12.08 -4.97 -2.12
C THR A 64 -13.45 -4.83 -2.80
N GLY A 65 -14.00 -5.90 -3.38
CA GLY A 65 -15.24 -5.87 -4.14
C GLY A 65 -15.17 -5.00 -5.40
N THR A 66 -16.33 -4.60 -5.94
CA THR A 66 -16.48 -3.68 -7.08
C THR A 66 -16.35 -2.19 -6.72
N LYS A 67 -16.14 -1.85 -5.44
CA LYS A 67 -16.10 -0.46 -5.00
C LYS A 67 -14.74 0.16 -5.30
N ARG A 68 -14.77 1.39 -5.85
CA ARG A 68 -13.59 2.24 -6.01
C ARG A 68 -12.89 2.37 -4.66
N THR A 69 -11.70 1.80 -4.53
CA THR A 69 -10.89 1.87 -3.30
C THR A 69 -10.33 3.27 -3.13
N THR A 70 -10.69 3.93 -2.03
CA THR A 70 -10.17 5.24 -1.66
C THR A 70 -9.29 5.13 -0.41
N PHE A 71 -8.28 5.99 -0.29
CA PHE A 71 -7.31 5.99 0.79
C PHE A 71 -7.38 7.25 1.66
N TYR A 72 -8.52 7.96 1.66
CA TYR A 72 -8.69 9.19 2.46
C TYR A 72 -8.51 8.97 3.95
N THR A 73 -8.86 7.80 4.47
CA THR A 73 -8.60 7.45 5.88
C THR A 73 -7.11 7.42 6.20
N VAL A 74 -6.27 7.00 5.25
CA VAL A 74 -4.80 7.00 5.38
C VAL A 74 -4.28 8.44 5.43
N VAL A 75 -4.82 9.31 4.59
CA VAL A 75 -4.48 10.74 4.58
C VAL A 75 -4.83 11.36 5.94
N PHE A 76 -6.04 11.12 6.45
CA PHE A 76 -6.45 11.61 7.76
C PHE A 76 -5.53 11.11 8.88
N LEU A 77 -5.21 9.81 8.89
CA LEU A 77 -4.33 9.25 9.91
C LEU A 77 -2.91 9.81 9.83
N SER A 78 -2.35 9.99 8.62
CA SER A 78 -1.03 10.60 8.44
C SER A 78 -0.99 12.05 8.96
N LEU A 79 -2.05 12.83 8.72
CA LEU A 79 -2.16 14.20 9.22
C LEU A 79 -2.30 14.22 10.73
N ALA A 80 -3.10 13.32 11.30
CA ALA A 80 -3.22 13.16 12.74
C ALA A 80 -1.86 12.79 13.37
N ASN A 81 -1.10 11.86 12.77
CA ASN A 81 0.24 11.50 13.23
C ASN A 81 1.22 12.67 13.14
N ILE A 82 1.19 13.47 12.08
CA ILE A 82 2.00 14.70 11.97
C ILE A 82 1.65 15.65 13.11
N LEU A 83 0.35 15.89 13.35
CA LEU A 83 -0.12 16.78 14.40
C LEU A 83 0.32 16.29 15.79
N PHE A 84 0.18 15.00 16.08
CA PHE A 84 0.66 14.42 17.33
C PHE A 84 2.16 14.57 17.50
N ASN A 85 2.96 14.37 16.44
CA ASN A 85 4.42 14.54 16.50
C ASN A 85 4.86 16.00 16.70
N ILE A 86 4.11 16.95 16.14
CA ILE A 86 4.36 18.39 16.32
C ILE A 86 3.96 18.83 17.73
N LEU A 87 2.75 18.47 18.18
CA LEU A 87 2.19 18.92 19.45
C LEU A 87 2.83 18.24 20.66
N ARG A 88 3.50 17.09 20.51
CA ARG A 88 4.09 16.35 21.62
C ARG A 88 5.11 17.20 22.37
N PRO A 89 4.84 17.59 23.63
CA PRO A 89 5.80 18.35 24.42
C PRO A 89 6.80 17.37 25.05
N ASP A 90 7.73 16.86 24.25
CA ASP A 90 8.85 16.07 24.76
C ASP A 90 10.13 16.94 24.81
N PRO A 91 10.53 17.45 25.99
CA PRO A 91 11.73 18.27 26.14
C PRO A 91 13.02 17.46 25.92
N ALA A 92 12.97 16.12 25.97
CA ALA A 92 14.15 15.27 25.79
C ALA A 92 14.48 15.00 24.32
N ILE A 93 13.52 15.18 23.40
CA ILE A 93 13.69 14.93 21.97
C ILE A 93 13.82 16.25 21.24
N PHE A 94 15.04 16.58 20.81
CA PHE A 94 15.31 17.72 19.93
C PHE A 94 14.38 17.68 18.71
N TRP A 95 13.84 18.84 18.33
CA TRP A 95 12.90 18.96 17.20
C TRP A 95 13.43 18.33 15.91
N GLN A 96 14.75 18.36 15.70
CA GLN A 96 15.45 17.78 14.55
C GLN A 96 15.22 16.26 14.42
N ALA A 97 15.11 15.54 15.55
CA ALA A 97 14.84 14.10 15.54
C ALA A 97 13.38 13.77 15.13
N ARG A 98 12.49 14.77 15.13
CA ARG A 98 11.08 14.62 14.75
C ARG A 98 10.83 14.84 13.26
N VAL A 99 11.68 15.64 12.61
CA VAL A 99 11.54 16.00 11.18
C VAL A 99 11.47 14.78 10.27
N PRO A 100 12.33 13.74 10.41
CA PRO A 100 12.25 12.57 9.54
C PRO A 100 10.91 11.87 9.63
N ARG A 101 10.32 11.75 10.84
CA ARG A 101 9.02 11.12 11.02
C ARG A 101 7.90 11.95 10.39
N VAL A 102 7.90 13.27 10.61
CA VAL A 102 6.89 14.17 10.01
C VAL A 102 6.94 14.12 8.48
N LEU A 103 8.14 14.18 7.89
CA LEU A 103 8.33 14.11 6.45
C LEU A 103 7.88 12.74 5.91
N TRP A 104 8.17 11.67 6.63
CA TRP A 104 7.75 10.32 6.26
C TRP A 104 6.22 10.17 6.23
N GLU A 105 5.52 10.63 7.26
CA GLU A 105 4.05 10.64 7.30
C GLU A 105 3.46 11.52 6.17
N PHE A 106 4.10 12.65 5.87
CA PHE A 106 3.70 13.50 4.75
C PHE A 106 3.83 12.79 3.40
N CYS A 107 4.90 12.02 3.19
CA CYS A 107 5.08 11.17 2.00
C CYS A 107 3.98 10.12 1.89
N ILE A 108 3.62 9.44 2.99
CA ILE A 108 2.53 8.46 3.02
C ILE A 108 1.21 9.13 2.63
N GLY A 109 0.87 10.28 3.24
CA GLY A 109 -0.35 11.02 2.95
C GLY A 109 -0.42 11.47 1.48
N THR A 110 0.70 11.94 0.92
CA THR A 110 0.77 12.37 -0.49
C THR A 110 0.57 11.19 -1.44
N LEU A 111 1.22 10.05 -1.19
CA LEU A 111 1.03 8.84 -1.99
C LEU A 111 -0.39 8.27 -1.87
N ALA A 112 -1.01 8.33 -0.70
CA ALA A 112 -2.39 7.91 -0.50
C ALA A 112 -3.37 8.81 -1.27
N LEU A 113 -3.12 10.12 -1.31
CA LEU A 113 -3.92 11.07 -2.09
C LEU A 113 -3.78 10.80 -3.60
N LEU A 114 -2.55 10.60 -4.08
CA LEU A 114 -2.27 10.25 -5.48
C LEU A 114 -2.93 8.91 -5.88
N SER A 115 -2.94 7.95 -4.95
CA SER A 115 -3.56 6.63 -5.14
C SER A 115 -5.09 6.66 -5.10
N SER A 116 -5.68 7.77 -4.66
CA SER A 116 -7.14 7.96 -4.59
C SER A 116 -7.74 8.70 -5.79
N SER A 117 -6.90 9.19 -6.70
CA SER A 117 -7.32 9.90 -7.91
C SER A 117 -7.96 8.99 -8.96
N SER A 118 -8.58 9.58 -9.99
CA SER A 118 -9.19 8.82 -11.09
C SER A 118 -8.17 8.18 -12.03
N ASP A 119 -7.06 8.88 -12.27
CA ASP A 119 -6.04 8.51 -13.27
C ASP A 119 -4.83 7.84 -12.61
N THR A 120 -5.12 7.03 -11.60
CA THR A 120 -4.09 6.41 -10.78
C THR A 120 -3.37 5.29 -11.53
N THR A 121 -2.04 5.38 -11.58
CA THR A 121 -1.18 4.34 -12.16
C THR A 121 -0.98 3.19 -11.17
N PRO A 122 -0.81 1.94 -11.64
CA PRO A 122 -0.57 0.80 -10.74
C PRO A 122 0.70 0.98 -9.88
N ALA A 123 1.69 1.70 -10.38
CA ALA A 123 2.91 2.02 -9.66
C ALA A 123 2.65 2.75 -8.34
N SER A 124 1.64 3.63 -8.28
CA SER A 124 1.30 4.36 -7.05
C SER A 124 0.77 3.44 -5.95
N TYR A 125 -0.10 2.48 -6.28
CA TYR A 125 -0.56 1.46 -5.33
C TYR A 125 0.60 0.61 -4.83
N PHE A 126 1.50 0.20 -5.71
CA PHE A 126 2.69 -0.57 -5.32
C PHE A 126 3.61 0.22 -4.37
N LEU A 127 3.88 1.49 -4.67
CA LEU A 127 4.64 2.37 -3.77
C LEU A 127 3.93 2.55 -2.42
N LEU A 128 2.60 2.69 -2.44
CA LEU A 128 1.80 2.78 -1.22
C LEU A 128 1.91 1.51 -0.37
N VAL A 129 1.91 0.32 -0.98
CA VAL A 129 2.14 -0.96 -0.28
C VAL A 129 3.50 -0.99 0.37
N ILE A 130 4.57 -0.63 -0.36
CA ILE A 130 5.93 -0.66 0.17
C ILE A 130 6.06 0.30 1.35
N ILE A 131 5.62 1.56 1.19
CA ILE A 131 5.81 2.56 2.23
C ILE A 131 4.98 2.25 3.48
N THR A 132 3.71 1.87 3.33
CA THR A 132 2.83 1.54 4.46
C THR A 132 3.21 0.22 5.11
N GLY A 133 3.58 -0.79 4.32
CA GLY A 133 4.06 -2.07 4.82
C GLY A 133 5.36 -1.94 5.62
N ALA A 134 6.34 -1.21 5.10
CA ALA A 134 7.59 -0.95 5.83
C ALA A 134 7.33 -0.17 7.13
N THR A 135 6.47 0.86 7.07
CA THR A 135 6.09 1.65 8.26
C THR A 135 5.42 0.78 9.31
N ALA A 136 4.48 -0.07 8.89
CA ALA A 136 3.76 -0.98 9.77
C ALA A 136 4.70 -1.94 10.50
N LEU A 137 5.64 -2.56 9.78
CA LEU A 137 6.60 -3.49 10.37
C LEU A 137 7.51 -2.78 11.37
N ILE A 138 8.03 -1.60 11.03
CA ILE A 138 8.89 -0.81 11.92
C ILE A 138 8.09 -0.37 13.16
N ASP A 139 6.85 0.08 13.00
CA ASP A 139 6.03 0.54 14.12
C ASP A 139 5.64 -0.59 15.09
N ILE A 140 5.26 -1.76 14.56
CA ILE A 140 4.83 -2.92 15.36
C ILE A 140 6.03 -3.60 16.05
N PHE A 141 7.12 -3.85 15.31
CA PHE A 141 8.22 -4.70 15.81
C PHE A 141 9.36 -3.91 16.44
N PHE A 142 9.51 -2.63 16.12
CA PHE A 142 10.60 -1.81 16.64
C PHE A 142 10.08 -0.73 17.59
N TRP A 143 9.25 0.19 17.13
CA TRP A 143 8.86 1.34 17.96
C TRP A 143 7.95 0.98 19.13
N ALA A 144 6.89 0.20 18.91
CA ALA A 144 5.97 -0.17 19.98
C ALA A 144 6.70 -0.90 21.14
N PRO A 145 7.56 -1.91 20.90
CA PRO A 145 8.36 -2.53 21.97
C PRO A 145 9.36 -1.57 22.60
N VAL A 146 10.10 -0.79 21.81
CA VAL A 146 11.10 0.17 22.34
C VAL A 146 10.44 1.17 23.30
N PHE A 147 9.26 1.69 22.95
CA PHE A 147 8.52 2.62 23.82
C PHE A 147 7.89 1.93 25.03
N ALA A 148 7.44 0.68 24.89
CA ALA A 148 6.93 -0.10 26.02
C ALA A 148 8.03 -0.40 27.05
N PHE A 149 9.20 -0.88 26.58
CA PHE A 149 10.34 -1.16 27.45
C PHE A 149 10.94 0.10 28.06
N SER A 150 10.84 1.24 27.36
CA SER A 150 11.28 2.52 27.89
C SER A 150 10.24 3.18 28.80
N ALA A 151 9.08 2.57 29.07
CA ALA A 151 8.05 3.17 29.92
C ALA A 151 8.42 3.08 31.41
N ASP A 152 9.34 3.94 31.84
CA ASP A 152 9.67 4.11 33.25
C ASP A 152 8.66 5.05 33.92
N PHE A 153 8.09 4.60 35.05
CA PHE A 153 7.25 5.41 35.93
C PHE A 153 8.05 6.14 37.01
N GLU A 154 9.36 5.98 37.01
CA GLU A 154 10.27 6.60 37.96
C GLU A 154 11.29 7.46 37.24
N GLU A 155 11.42 8.70 37.67
CA GLU A 155 12.54 9.55 37.30
C GLU A 155 13.58 9.51 38.42
N CYS A 156 14.71 8.85 38.13
CA CYS A 156 15.84 8.81 39.04
C CYS A 156 16.87 9.87 38.65
N THR A 157 17.19 10.76 39.60
CA THR A 157 18.28 11.74 39.50
C THR A 157 19.43 11.34 40.43
N GLY A 158 20.68 11.54 40.00
CA GLY A 158 21.86 11.06 40.74
C GLY A 158 22.15 9.56 40.56
N GLY A 159 23.16 9.03 41.26
CA GLY A 159 23.48 7.60 41.26
C GLY A 159 24.05 7.01 39.95
N GLY A 160 24.47 7.85 39.00
CA GLY A 160 25.25 7.39 37.85
C GLY A 160 26.66 6.97 38.28
N TRP A 161 27.34 6.15 37.47
CA TRP A 161 28.68 5.63 37.78
C TRP A 161 29.72 6.72 38.12
N PHE A 162 29.47 7.96 37.68
CA PHE A 162 30.30 9.14 37.90
C PHE A 162 29.63 10.24 38.75
N SER A 163 28.46 9.98 39.34
CA SER A 163 27.74 10.97 40.16
C SER A 163 27.92 10.65 41.64
N GLN A 164 28.47 11.59 42.40
CA GLN A 164 28.58 11.49 43.87
C GLN A 164 27.24 11.76 44.59
N LYS A 165 26.20 12.19 43.87
CA LYS A 165 24.89 12.45 44.47
C LYS A 165 24.14 11.13 44.69
N PRO A 166 23.47 10.94 45.86
CA PRO A 166 22.65 9.76 46.11
C PRO A 166 21.55 9.66 45.05
N LYS A 167 21.22 8.42 44.65
CA LYS A 167 20.13 8.16 43.70
C LYS A 167 18.80 8.50 44.38
N VAL A 168 18.13 9.55 43.92
CA VAL A 168 16.79 9.92 44.37
C VAL A 168 15.83 9.67 43.22
N CYS A 169 14.94 8.69 43.40
CA CYS A 169 13.88 8.39 42.45
C CYS A 169 12.58 9.06 42.91
N ARG A 170 11.89 9.71 41.96
CA ARG A 170 10.55 10.25 42.15
C ARG A 170 9.62 9.58 41.15
N SER A 171 8.40 9.27 41.59
CA SER A 171 7.37 8.76 40.68
C SER A 171 6.98 9.85 39.68
N ASP A 172 7.13 9.57 38.39
CA ASP A 172 6.68 10.42 37.29
C ASP A 172 5.68 9.64 36.43
N TYR A 173 4.43 9.64 36.88
CA TYR A 173 3.33 8.96 36.20
C TYR A 173 3.04 9.56 34.82
N ILE A 174 3.22 10.88 34.65
CA ILE A 174 2.93 11.57 33.39
C ILE A 174 3.88 11.06 32.30
N ARG A 175 5.16 10.92 32.63
CA ARG A 175 6.17 10.37 31.72
C ARG A 175 5.90 8.91 31.37
N GLY A 176 5.61 8.06 32.37
CA GLY A 176 5.31 6.64 32.15
C GLY A 176 4.09 6.44 31.25
N VAL A 177 2.98 7.11 31.56
CA VAL A 177 1.74 7.07 30.75
C VAL A 177 1.97 7.65 29.35
N GLY A 178 2.74 8.74 29.23
CA GLY A 178 3.08 9.35 27.95
C GLY A 178 3.88 8.43 27.02
N ARG A 179 4.76 7.60 27.57
CA ARG A 179 5.51 6.58 26.81
C ARG A 179 4.64 5.39 26.42
N LEU A 180 3.79 4.91 27.33
CA LEU A 180 2.82 3.84 27.03
C LEU A 180 1.82 4.25 25.96
N THR A 181 1.31 5.49 26.03
CA THR A 181 0.38 6.03 25.03
C THR A 181 1.00 6.00 23.64
N VAL A 182 2.29 6.31 23.53
CA VAL A 182 2.98 6.27 22.23
C VAL A 182 3.36 4.86 21.80
N SER A 183 3.64 3.95 22.72
CA SER A 183 3.72 2.53 22.37
C SER A 183 2.40 2.03 21.76
N ALA A 184 1.27 2.35 22.39
CA ALA A 184 -0.06 2.01 21.88
C ALA A 184 -0.33 2.68 20.54
N GLN A 185 -0.02 3.97 20.39
CA GLN A 185 -0.16 4.70 19.12
C GLN A 185 0.66 4.06 18.00
N SER A 186 1.93 3.71 18.26
CA SER A 186 2.76 3.00 17.29
C SER A 186 2.18 1.65 16.91
N LEU A 187 1.67 0.88 17.88
CA LEU A 187 1.06 -0.41 17.61
C LEU A 187 -0.20 -0.28 16.73
N PHE A 188 -1.15 0.58 17.14
CA PHE A 188 -2.40 0.76 16.40
C PHE A 188 -2.18 1.42 15.04
N GLY A 189 -1.30 2.42 14.96
CA GLY A 189 -0.89 3.04 13.70
C GLY A 189 -0.24 2.03 12.76
N GLY A 190 0.64 1.19 13.28
CA GLY A 190 1.27 0.12 12.52
C GLY A 190 0.27 -0.91 11.99
N LEU A 191 -0.67 -1.36 12.82
CA LEU A 191 -1.74 -2.28 12.37
C LEU A 191 -2.63 -1.65 11.30
N PHE A 192 -2.95 -0.37 11.43
CA PHE A 192 -3.71 0.35 10.41
C PHE A 192 -2.94 0.45 9.08
N TYR A 193 -1.65 0.78 9.13
CA TYR A 193 -0.82 0.82 7.94
C TYR A 193 -0.62 -0.57 7.31
N LEU A 194 -0.57 -1.63 8.12
CA LEU A 194 -0.53 -3.00 7.61
C LEU A 194 -1.81 -3.36 6.85
N HIS A 195 -2.98 -3.05 7.43
CA HIS A 195 -4.26 -3.24 6.77
C HIS A 195 -4.33 -2.44 5.46
N THR A 196 -3.87 -1.19 5.47
CA THR A 196 -3.78 -0.34 4.28
C THR A 196 -2.89 -0.96 3.21
N ALA A 197 -1.74 -1.54 3.58
CA ALA A 197 -0.85 -2.22 2.66
C ALA A 197 -1.54 -3.41 1.99
N ILE A 198 -2.31 -4.21 2.74
CA ILE A 198 -3.07 -5.35 2.20
C ILE A 198 -4.11 -4.88 1.19
N VAL A 199 -4.87 -3.82 1.51
CA VAL A 199 -5.88 -3.25 0.60
C VAL A 199 -5.23 -2.67 -0.65
N ALA A 200 -4.15 -1.91 -0.51
CA ALA A 200 -3.40 -1.34 -1.62
C ALA A 200 -2.78 -2.42 -2.52
N TRP A 201 -2.34 -3.54 -1.93
CA TRP A 201 -1.84 -4.69 -2.68
C TRP A 201 -2.93 -5.34 -3.53
N GLY A 202 -4.12 -5.51 -2.97
CA GLY A 202 -5.30 -5.94 -3.72
C GLY A 202 -5.57 -5.02 -4.91
N ALA A 203 -5.63 -3.70 -4.68
CA ALA A 203 -5.87 -2.70 -5.72
C ALA A 203 -4.79 -2.74 -6.83
N PHE A 204 -3.53 -2.91 -6.45
CA PHE A 204 -2.42 -3.08 -7.39
C PHE A 204 -2.61 -4.29 -8.30
N LEU A 205 -2.91 -5.46 -7.74
CA LEU A 205 -3.12 -6.69 -8.51
C LEU A 205 -4.26 -6.54 -9.52
N SER A 206 -5.41 -5.97 -9.10
CA SER A 206 -6.54 -5.71 -10.00
C SER A 206 -6.15 -4.84 -11.18
N LYS A 207 -5.46 -3.73 -10.92
CA LYS A 207 -5.04 -2.80 -11.98
C LYS A 207 -4.00 -3.39 -12.92
N ARG A 208 -3.07 -4.19 -12.39
CA ARG A 208 -2.08 -4.90 -13.20
C ARG A 208 -2.76 -5.90 -14.13
N ASP A 209 -3.69 -6.69 -13.61
CA ASP A 209 -4.37 -7.72 -14.39
C ASP A 209 -5.28 -7.10 -15.47
N GLU A 210 -5.95 -5.97 -15.18
CA GLU A 210 -6.65 -5.14 -16.17
C GLU A 210 -5.72 -4.68 -17.31
N GLN A 211 -4.52 -4.18 -17.00
CA GLN A 211 -3.55 -3.73 -18.00
C GLN A 211 -3.04 -4.88 -18.87
N VAL A 212 -2.78 -6.04 -18.28
CA VAL A 212 -2.36 -7.24 -19.01
C VAL A 212 -3.48 -7.70 -19.95
N ALA A 213 -4.73 -7.73 -19.48
CA ALA A 213 -5.88 -8.09 -20.30
C ALA A 213 -6.08 -7.14 -21.48
N GLN A 214 -5.98 -5.82 -21.26
CA GLN A 214 -6.06 -4.83 -22.33
C GLN A 214 -4.95 -4.98 -23.36
N THR A 215 -3.72 -5.25 -22.91
CA THR A 215 -2.56 -5.45 -23.80
C THR A 215 -2.76 -6.70 -24.66
N ASN A 216 -3.23 -7.79 -24.06
CA ASN A 216 -3.53 -9.03 -24.77
C ASN A 216 -4.69 -8.85 -25.78
N ALA A 217 -5.74 -8.12 -25.41
CA ALA A 217 -6.84 -7.80 -26.31
C ALA A 217 -6.38 -6.96 -27.52
N LYS A 218 -5.53 -5.96 -27.30
CA LYS A 218 -4.92 -5.17 -28.37
C LYS A 218 -4.03 -6.01 -29.29
N ALA A 219 -3.23 -6.91 -28.71
CA ALA A 219 -2.38 -7.82 -29.48
C ALA A 219 -3.21 -8.79 -30.34
N MET A 220 -4.33 -9.32 -29.81
CA MET A 220 -5.25 -10.15 -30.58
C MET A 220 -5.94 -9.37 -31.70
N ALA A 221 -6.45 -8.16 -31.42
CA ALA A 221 -7.06 -7.31 -32.45
C ALA A 221 -6.08 -6.98 -33.59
N ALA A 222 -4.80 -6.73 -33.27
CA ALA A 222 -3.75 -6.52 -34.26
C ALA A 222 -3.45 -7.79 -35.07
N ALA A 223 -3.45 -8.97 -34.44
CA ALA A 223 -3.17 -10.25 -35.10
C ALA A 223 -4.27 -10.66 -36.10
N PHE A 224 -5.53 -10.32 -35.84
CA PHE A 224 -6.65 -10.63 -36.74
C PHE A 224 -6.83 -9.60 -37.87
N GLY A 225 -5.94 -8.62 -38.00
CA GLY A 225 -6.03 -7.61 -39.06
C GLY A 225 -7.32 -6.79 -39.00
N VAL A 226 -7.98 -6.71 -37.84
CA VAL A 226 -9.13 -5.85 -37.65
C VAL A 226 -8.63 -4.42 -37.75
N ASN A 227 -8.83 -3.84 -38.92
CA ASN A 227 -8.43 -2.49 -39.24
C ASN A 227 -9.27 -1.55 -38.36
N GLN A 228 -8.69 -1.03 -37.26
CA GLN A 228 -9.42 -0.18 -36.29
C GLN A 228 -10.01 1.11 -36.90
N ASN A 229 -9.69 1.42 -38.16
CA ASN A 229 -10.20 2.56 -38.89
C ASN A 229 -11.70 2.46 -39.24
N GLU A 230 -12.37 1.30 -39.15
CA GLU A 230 -13.80 1.18 -39.48
C GLU A 230 -14.77 1.31 -38.29
N HIS A 231 -14.30 1.45 -37.05
CA HIS A 231 -15.17 1.53 -35.87
C HIS A 231 -15.07 2.81 -35.05
N ALA A 232 -14.60 3.91 -35.64
CA ALA A 232 -14.57 5.23 -34.98
C ALA A 232 -15.95 5.91 -34.81
N HIS A 233 -17.06 5.21 -35.07
CA HIS A 233 -18.40 5.80 -34.95
C HIS A 233 -19.43 4.84 -34.36
N ILE A 234 -19.15 4.29 -33.18
CA ILE A 234 -20.22 3.86 -32.28
C ILE A 234 -20.40 4.99 -31.26
N PRO A 235 -21.42 5.86 -31.41
CA PRO A 235 -21.70 6.88 -30.41
C PRO A 235 -21.97 6.19 -29.08
N ALA A 236 -21.25 6.61 -28.04
CA ALA A 236 -21.55 6.26 -26.67
C ALA A 236 -22.98 6.76 -26.36
N MET A 237 -23.97 5.88 -26.52
CA MET A 237 -25.30 6.12 -25.97
C MET A 237 -25.18 6.04 -24.46
N ILE A 238 -25.29 7.23 -23.90
CA ILE A 238 -25.41 7.56 -22.49
C ILE A 238 -26.69 6.91 -21.97
N ASP A 239 -26.58 5.83 -21.20
CA ASP A 239 -27.66 5.44 -20.29
C ASP A 239 -27.44 6.13 -18.95
N ASN A 240 -28.00 7.35 -18.90
CA ASN A 240 -28.29 8.08 -17.68
C ASN A 240 -29.61 7.55 -17.13
N ALA A 241 -29.55 6.47 -16.36
CA ALA A 241 -30.64 5.98 -15.52
C ALA A 241 -29.96 5.43 -14.25
N GLY A 242 -30.06 5.97 -13.06
CA GLY A 242 -31.09 6.76 -12.40
C GLY A 242 -31.15 6.22 -10.97
N GLY A 243 -31.12 7.10 -9.95
CA GLY A 243 -31.29 6.73 -8.53
C GLY A 243 -30.10 7.01 -7.64
#